data_AF-A0A523Y0K3-F1
#
_entry.id   AF-A0A523Y0K3-F1
#
_cell.length_a   1.000
_cell.length_b   1.000
_cell.length_c   1.000
_cell.angle_alpha   90.00
_cell.angle_beta   90.00
_cell.angle_gamma   90.00
#
_symmetry.space_group_name_H-M   'P 1'
#
loop_
_entity.id
_entity.type
_entity.pdbx_description
1 polymer ?
#
loop_
_entity_poly.entity_id
_entity_poly.type
_entity_poly.pdbx_seq_one_letter_code
_entity_poly.pdbx_strand_id
1 'polypeptide(L)'
;MQGENMKYQTLFVVILAVLISMSCGISGKVSLDPESRKFYETARLIMVKEEKNIFNHLPDRESRQEFIRDFWAKRDPDSDTEENEFKEEFFGRIEYANFHFREGIPGWKTDRGRIFIYLGLPDKIDQRPYINDPTVKGLIWFC
;
A
#
# COMPACT_ATOMS: atom_id res chain seq x y z
N MET A 1 -8.05 -14.70 62.96
CA MET A 1 -6.99 -14.02 62.17
C MET A 1 -6.63 -14.73 60.86
N GLN A 2 -6.87 -16.04 60.68
CA GLN A 2 -6.63 -16.74 59.39
C GLN A 2 -7.67 -16.45 58.28
N GLY A 3 -8.94 -16.19 58.64
CA GLY A 3 -10.00 -15.95 57.65
C GLY A 3 -9.91 -14.61 56.90
N GLU A 4 -9.35 -13.57 57.52
CA GLU A 4 -9.16 -12.25 56.90
C GLU A 4 -8.08 -12.32 55.81
N ASN A 5 -6.94 -12.95 56.10
CA ASN A 5 -5.85 -13.15 55.13
C ASN A 5 -6.31 -13.96 53.90
N MET A 6 -7.18 -14.95 54.09
CA MET A 6 -7.73 -15.73 52.98
C MET A 6 -8.64 -14.88 52.09
N LYS A 7 -9.45 -13.98 52.65
CA LYS A 7 -10.27 -13.03 51.85
C LYS A 7 -9.41 -12.07 51.03
N TYR A 8 -8.33 -11.54 51.59
CA TYR A 8 -7.41 -10.66 50.85
C TYR A 8 -6.68 -11.39 49.72
N GLN A 9 -6.29 -12.65 49.94
CA GLN A 9 -5.72 -13.49 48.88
C GLN A 9 -6.73 -13.76 47.76
N THR A 10 -7.98 -14.12 48.09
CA THR A 10 -9.00 -14.34 47.07
C THR A 10 -9.32 -13.04 46.32
N LEU A 11 -9.41 -11.91 47.02
CA LEU A 11 -9.64 -10.59 46.42
C LEU A 11 -8.49 -10.18 45.50
N PHE A 12 -7.24 -10.44 45.90
CA PHE A 12 -6.05 -10.17 45.10
C PHE A 12 -6.02 -11.01 43.82
N VAL A 13 -6.34 -12.31 43.91
CA VAL A 13 -6.41 -13.22 42.75
C VAL A 13 -7.53 -12.81 41.78
N VAL A 14 -8.68 -12.38 42.30
CA VAL A 14 -9.79 -11.88 41.46
C VAL A 14 -9.40 -10.57 40.76
N ILE A 15 -8.76 -9.63 41.46
CA ILE A 15 -8.25 -8.38 40.87
C ILE A 15 -7.19 -8.68 39.80
N LEU A 16 -6.27 -9.61 40.06
CA LEU A 16 -5.25 -10.02 39.10
C LEU A 16 -5.88 -10.66 37.85
N ALA A 17 -6.90 -11.51 38.03
CA ALA A 17 -7.64 -12.13 36.92
C ALA A 17 -8.43 -11.10 36.08
N VAL A 18 -9.01 -10.09 36.72
CA VAL A 18 -9.70 -8.98 36.03
C VAL A 18 -8.70 -8.13 35.23
N LEU A 19 -7.52 -7.84 35.79
CA LEU A 19 -6.46 -7.10 35.08
C LEU A 19 -5.91 -7.87 33.86
N ILE A 20 -5.81 -9.20 33.94
CA ILE A 20 -5.40 -10.05 32.81
C ILE A 20 -6.47 -10.07 31.71
N SER A 21 -7.76 -9.97 32.06
CA SER A 21 -8.87 -9.97 31.11
C SER A 21 -9.06 -8.66 30.33
N MET A 22 -8.41 -7.56 30.74
CA MET A 22 -8.48 -6.27 30.06
C MET A 22 -7.54 -6.13 28.85
N SER A 23 -6.77 -7.16 28.50
CA SER A 23 -6.07 -7.25 27.22
C SER A 23 -7.06 -7.61 26.09
N CYS A 24 -8.11 -6.82 25.92
CA CYS A 24 -8.95 -6.90 24.74
C CYS A 24 -8.27 -6.09 23.63
N GLY A 25 -7.86 -6.76 22.55
CA GLY A 25 -7.20 -6.13 21.40
C GLY A 25 -8.07 -5.04 20.79
N ILE A 26 -7.68 -3.78 20.99
CA ILE A 26 -8.32 -2.63 20.36
C ILE A 26 -7.84 -2.60 18.90
N SER A 27 -8.53 -3.35 18.03
CA SER A 27 -8.36 -3.24 16.58
C SER A 27 -9.15 -2.03 16.07
N GLY A 28 -8.79 -0.83 16.53
CA GLY A 28 -9.32 0.41 15.98
C GLY A 28 -8.79 0.63 14.57
N LYS A 29 -9.63 1.09 13.63
CA LYS A 29 -9.14 1.53 12.32
C LYS A 29 -8.20 2.71 12.53
N VAL A 30 -6.92 2.54 12.21
CA VAL A 30 -5.92 3.63 12.25
C VAL A 30 -6.30 4.67 11.20
N SER A 31 -6.41 5.94 11.61
CA SER A 31 -6.66 7.04 10.68
C SER A 31 -5.34 7.48 10.04
N LEU A 32 -5.25 7.36 8.71
CA LEU A 32 -4.10 7.83 7.96
C LEU A 32 -4.15 9.36 7.78
N ASP A 33 -3.04 10.03 8.05
CA ASP A 33 -2.85 11.43 7.67
C ASP A 33 -2.86 11.59 6.12
N PRO A 34 -3.06 12.81 5.60
CA PRO A 34 -3.19 13.02 4.15
C PRO A 34 -1.98 12.55 3.33
N GLU A 35 -0.77 12.70 3.85
CA GLU A 35 0.47 12.29 3.17
C GLU A 35 0.56 10.77 3.09
N SER A 36 0.41 10.10 4.24
CA SER A 36 0.39 8.63 4.32
C SER A 36 -0.69 8.01 3.44
N ARG A 37 -1.86 8.65 3.37
CA ARG A 37 -2.96 8.21 2.49
C ARG A 37 -2.58 8.33 1.02
N LYS A 38 -2.02 9.47 0.60
CA LYS A 38 -1.60 9.70 -0.78
C LYS A 38 -0.53 8.71 -1.21
N PHE A 39 0.46 8.47 -0.35
CA PHE A 39 1.49 7.45 -0.56
C PHE A 39 0.86 6.06 -0.74
N TYR A 40 0.05 5.63 0.23
CA TYR A 40 -0.54 4.29 0.22
C TYR A 40 -1.46 4.05 -0.99
N GLU A 41 -2.11 5.11 -1.48
CA GLU A 41 -3.02 4.99 -2.62
C GLU A 41 -2.34 4.42 -3.87
N THR A 42 -1.13 4.85 -4.19
CA THR A 42 -0.39 4.38 -5.36
C THR A 42 0.57 3.25 -5.00
N ALA A 43 1.34 3.41 -3.92
CA ALA A 43 2.39 2.45 -3.54
C ALA A 43 1.84 1.04 -3.25
N ARG A 44 0.57 0.90 -2.86
CA ARG A 44 -0.07 -0.43 -2.65
C ARG A 44 -0.03 -1.35 -3.88
N LEU A 45 0.19 -0.81 -5.08
CA LEU A 45 0.35 -1.61 -6.30
C LEU A 45 1.61 -2.48 -6.23
N ILE A 46 2.70 -1.92 -5.70
CA ILE A 46 4.03 -2.54 -5.62
C ILE A 46 4.39 -3.04 -4.20
N MET A 47 3.45 -2.93 -3.25
CA MET A 47 3.60 -3.48 -1.90
C MET A 47 3.24 -4.97 -1.84
N VAL A 48 4.06 -5.74 -1.14
CA VAL A 48 3.70 -7.11 -0.74
C VAL A 48 2.64 -7.10 0.37
N LYS A 49 2.04 -8.27 0.64
CA LYS A 49 0.94 -8.39 1.62
C LYS A 49 1.38 -7.97 3.02
N GLU A 50 2.59 -8.34 3.39
CA GLU A 50 3.21 -8.05 4.69
C GLU A 50 3.44 -6.54 4.85
N GLU A 51 3.96 -5.87 3.82
CA GLU A 51 4.13 -4.40 3.81
C GLU A 51 2.79 -3.67 3.99
N LYS A 52 1.73 -4.13 3.30
CA LYS A 52 0.37 -3.58 3.48
C LYS A 52 -0.11 -3.76 4.91
N ASN A 53 0.09 -4.94 5.49
CA ASN A 53 -0.32 -5.22 6.86
C ASN A 53 0.43 -4.33 7.84
N ILE A 54 1.76 -4.23 7.72
CA ILE A 54 2.59 -3.39 8.58
C ILE A 54 2.11 -1.93 8.48
N PHE A 55 2.04 -1.37 7.28
CA PHE A 55 1.68 0.03 7.07
C PHE A 55 0.31 0.39 7.67
N ASN A 56 -0.69 -0.48 7.52
CA ASN A 56 -2.04 -0.26 8.04
C ASN A 56 -2.14 -0.33 9.58
N HIS A 57 -1.14 -0.89 10.26
CA HIS A 57 -1.11 -1.00 11.72
C HIS A 57 -0.16 0.00 12.40
N LEU A 58 0.58 0.81 11.63
CA LEU A 58 1.46 1.84 12.19
C LEU A 58 0.64 2.99 12.81
N PRO A 59 0.70 3.18 14.14
CA PRO A 59 -0.23 4.07 14.85
C PRO A 59 0.09 5.55 14.60
N ASP A 60 1.36 5.91 14.62
CA ASP A 60 1.83 7.30 14.59
C ASP A 60 2.38 7.70 13.21
N ARG A 61 2.46 9.02 12.99
CA ARG A 61 2.90 9.60 11.71
C ARG A 61 4.39 9.38 11.47
N GLU A 62 5.20 9.41 12.51
CA GLU A 62 6.66 9.32 12.42
C GLU A 62 7.07 7.93 11.93
N SER A 63 6.53 6.88 12.55
CA SER A 63 6.69 5.49 12.11
C SER A 63 6.24 5.28 10.66
N ARG A 64 5.18 5.96 10.21
CA ARG A 64 4.75 5.90 8.79
C ARG A 64 5.73 6.60 7.86
N GLN A 65 6.29 7.74 8.24
CA GLN A 65 7.31 8.42 7.44
C GLN A 65 8.61 7.60 7.36
N GLU A 66 9.02 6.99 8.47
CA GLU A 66 10.12 6.04 8.48
C GLU A 66 9.85 4.84 7.56
N PHE A 67 8.66 4.25 7.63
CA PHE A 67 8.27 3.19 6.71
C PHE A 67 8.35 3.64 5.25
N ILE A 68 7.87 4.84 4.92
CA ILE A 68 7.90 5.38 3.55
C ILE A 68 9.34 5.54 3.06
N ARG A 69 10.23 6.09 3.90
CA ARG A 69 11.65 6.24 3.59
C ARG A 69 12.27 4.87 3.30
N ASP A 70 12.08 3.91 4.21
CA ASP A 70 12.66 2.59 4.10
C ASP A 70 12.06 1.79 2.92
N PHE A 71 10.79 2.01 2.61
CA PHE A 71 10.09 1.39 1.49
C PHE A 71 10.74 1.74 0.14
N TRP A 72 11.10 3.02 -0.03
CA TRP A 72 11.79 3.49 -1.23
C TRP A 72 13.27 3.13 -1.22
N ALA A 73 13.97 3.31 -0.09
CA ALA A 73 15.39 2.96 0.02
C ALA A 73 15.67 1.48 -0.32
N LYS A 74 14.76 0.57 0.04
CA LYS A 74 14.89 -0.87 -0.31
C LYS A 74 14.72 -1.17 -1.80
N ARG A 75 14.09 -0.26 -2.55
CA ARG A 75 13.81 -0.40 -3.99
C ARG A 75 14.76 0.44 -4.83
N ASP A 76 15.72 1.11 -4.20
CA ASP A 76 16.72 1.91 -4.89
C ASP A 76 17.73 1.03 -5.62
N PRO A 77 17.82 1.08 -6.96
CA PRO A 77 18.80 0.30 -7.69
C PRO A 77 20.22 0.83 -7.49
N ASP A 78 20.38 2.15 -7.35
CA ASP A 78 21.67 2.81 -7.19
C ASP A 78 21.62 3.77 -6.00
N SER A 79 22.18 3.35 -4.87
CA SER A 79 22.21 4.20 -3.67
C SER A 79 23.27 5.31 -3.72
N ASP A 80 24.10 5.35 -4.76
CA ASP A 80 25.16 6.37 -4.92
C ASP A 80 24.61 7.67 -5.53
N THR A 81 23.41 7.63 -6.11
CA THR A 81 22.70 8.82 -6.61
C THR A 81 21.84 9.44 -5.52
N GLU A 82 21.56 10.74 -5.64
CA GLU A 82 20.66 11.44 -4.70
C GLU A 82 19.18 11.06 -4.93
N GLU A 83 18.85 10.67 -6.16
CA GLU A 83 17.49 10.41 -6.61
C GLU A 83 17.26 8.92 -6.82
N ASN A 84 16.18 8.39 -6.27
CA ASN A 84 15.83 6.98 -6.41
C ASN A 84 15.19 6.71 -7.80
N GLU A 85 15.92 6.06 -8.71
CA GLU A 85 15.49 5.91 -10.10
C GLU A 85 14.23 5.05 -10.22
N PHE A 86 14.10 4.02 -9.38
CA PHE A 86 12.90 3.17 -9.37
C PHE A 86 11.66 3.97 -8.97
N LYS A 87 11.79 4.84 -7.98
CA LYS A 87 10.70 5.72 -7.53
C LYS A 87 10.31 6.69 -8.64
N GLU A 88 11.28 7.32 -9.30
CA GLU A 88 11.04 8.21 -10.44
C GLU A 88 10.31 7.47 -11.57
N GLU A 89 10.82 6.31 -11.97
CA GLU A 89 10.20 5.49 -13.01
C GLU A 89 8.77 5.08 -12.63
N PHE A 90 8.56 4.63 -11.39
CA PHE A 90 7.24 4.24 -10.89
C PHE A 90 6.23 5.40 -11.01
N PHE A 91 6.61 6.60 -10.58
CA PHE A 91 5.72 7.76 -10.71
C PHE A 91 5.56 8.22 -12.16
N GLY A 92 6.60 8.11 -12.99
CA GLY A 92 6.49 8.31 -14.44
C GLY A 92 5.48 7.35 -15.10
N ARG A 93 5.47 6.08 -14.67
CA ARG A 93 4.49 5.09 -15.14
C ARG A 93 3.06 5.43 -14.70
N ILE A 94 2.88 5.96 -13.48
CA ILE A 94 1.58 6.43 -12.99
C ILE A 94 1.07 7.60 -13.84
N GLU A 95 1.92 8.56 -14.17
CA GLU A 95 1.58 9.72 -15.00
C GLU A 95 1.22 9.31 -16.42
N TYR A 96 2.04 8.45 -17.04
CA TYR A 96 1.74 7.87 -18.34
C TYR A 96 0.40 7.14 -18.34
N ALA A 97 0.16 6.30 -17.33
CA ALA A 97 -1.11 5.58 -17.20
C ALA A 97 -2.29 6.54 -17.10
N ASN A 98 -2.17 7.61 -16.32
CA ASN A 98 -3.20 8.65 -16.19
C ASN A 98 -3.50 9.37 -17.50
N PHE A 99 -2.49 9.59 -18.33
CA PHE A 99 -2.66 10.25 -19.62
C PHE A 99 -3.30 9.32 -20.66
N HIS A 100 -2.83 8.08 -20.75
CA HIS A 100 -3.20 7.16 -21.85
C HIS A 100 -4.41 6.27 -21.56
N PHE A 101 -4.72 5.99 -20.29
CA PHE A 101 -5.74 4.99 -19.91
C PHE A 101 -6.85 5.56 -19.04
N ARG A 102 -7.14 6.85 -19.16
CA ARG A 102 -8.23 7.49 -18.42
C ARG A 102 -9.59 7.11 -18.99
N GLU A 103 -10.43 6.51 -18.15
CA GLU A 103 -11.77 6.02 -18.52
C GLU A 103 -12.80 6.49 -17.47
N GLY A 104 -12.91 7.79 -17.27
CA GLY A 104 -13.74 8.39 -16.20
C GLY A 104 -13.15 8.28 -14.78
N ILE A 105 -12.22 7.35 -14.57
CA ILE A 105 -11.35 7.24 -13.40
C ILE A 105 -9.88 7.53 -13.78
N PRO A 106 -9.00 7.89 -12.83
CA PRO A 106 -7.56 8.00 -13.08
C PRO A 106 -7.01 6.75 -13.74
N GLY A 107 -6.17 6.90 -14.77
CA GLY A 107 -5.72 5.78 -15.59
C GLY A 107 -4.87 4.76 -14.84
N TRP A 108 -4.10 5.14 -13.81
CA TRP A 108 -3.43 4.15 -12.94
C TRP A 108 -4.40 3.24 -12.17
N LYS A 109 -5.67 3.64 -12.03
CA LYS A 109 -6.72 2.83 -11.41
C LYS A 109 -7.39 1.88 -12.39
N THR A 110 -7.24 2.03 -13.71
CA THR A 110 -7.81 1.09 -14.70
C THR A 110 -6.97 -0.17 -14.80
N ASP A 111 -7.56 -1.26 -15.31
CA ASP A 111 -6.84 -2.53 -15.46
C ASP A 111 -5.66 -2.40 -16.42
N ARG A 112 -5.84 -1.66 -17.53
CA ARG A 112 -4.76 -1.39 -18.48
C ARG A 112 -3.62 -0.58 -17.85
N GLY A 113 -3.94 0.43 -17.05
CA GLY A 113 -2.91 1.21 -16.35
C GLY A 113 -2.16 0.41 -15.31
N ARG A 114 -2.83 -0.46 -14.55
CA ARG A 114 -2.15 -1.36 -13.60
C ARG A 114 -1.19 -2.32 -14.30
N ILE A 115 -1.63 -2.94 -15.42
CA ILE A 115 -0.77 -3.82 -16.22
C ILE A 115 0.46 -3.06 -16.71
N PHE A 116 0.29 -1.86 -17.26
CA PHE A 116 1.42 -1.03 -17.69
C PHE A 116 2.37 -0.66 -16.53
N ILE A 117 1.84 -0.33 -15.35
CA ILE A 117 2.69 -0.03 -14.19
C ILE A 117 3.55 -1.24 -13.79
N TYR A 118 3.00 -2.46 -13.86
CA TYR A 118 3.73 -3.68 -13.53
C TYR A 118 4.75 -4.09 -14.60
N LEU A 119 4.33 -4.07 -15.87
CA LEU A 119 5.14 -4.63 -16.97
C LEU A 119 6.03 -3.58 -17.64
N GLY A 120 5.69 -2.30 -17.54
CA GLY A 120 6.38 -1.22 -18.23
C GLY A 120 5.93 -1.07 -19.68
N LEU A 121 6.80 -0.48 -20.49
CA LEU A 121 6.55 -0.29 -21.93
C LEU A 121 6.43 -1.64 -22.64
N PRO A 122 5.48 -1.78 -23.59
CA PRO A 122 5.38 -2.98 -24.40
C PRO A 122 6.57 -3.08 -25.37
N ASP A 123 7.03 -4.31 -25.61
CA ASP A 123 8.07 -4.60 -26.61
C ASP A 123 7.60 -4.29 -28.04
N LYS A 124 6.31 -4.50 -28.29
CA LYS A 124 5.66 -4.26 -29.58
C LYS A 124 4.25 -3.73 -29.40
N ILE A 125 3.87 -2.81 -30.29
CA ILE A 125 2.51 -2.28 -30.41
C ILE A 125 2.01 -2.55 -31.83
N ASP A 126 0.94 -3.34 -31.96
CA ASP A 126 0.25 -3.52 -33.24
C ASP A 126 -1.04 -2.71 -33.27
N GLN A 127 -1.29 -2.03 -34.39
CA GLN A 127 -2.58 -1.37 -34.65
C GLN A 127 -3.43 -2.27 -35.54
N ARG A 128 -4.60 -2.70 -35.04
CA ARG A 128 -5.54 -3.49 -35.83
C ARG A 128 -6.82 -2.70 -36.10
N PRO A 129 -7.27 -2.61 -37.36
CA PRO A 129 -8.59 -2.03 -37.65
C PRO A 129 -9.68 -2.92 -37.06
N TYR A 130 -10.77 -2.30 -36.62
CA TYR A 130 -11.94 -3.04 -36.16
C TYR A 130 -12.62 -3.72 -37.35
N ILE A 131 -13.08 -4.96 -37.16
CA ILE A 131 -13.62 -5.80 -38.26
C ILE A 131 -14.76 -5.11 -39.00
N ASN A 132 -15.61 -4.39 -38.28
CA ASN A 132 -16.80 -3.74 -38.84
C ASN A 132 -16.60 -2.24 -39.13
N ASP A 133 -15.45 -1.67 -38.77
CA ASP A 133 -15.14 -0.26 -39.00
C ASP A 133 -13.62 -0.05 -39.12
N PRO A 134 -13.08 0.10 -40.35
CA PRO A 134 -11.66 0.31 -40.59
C PRO A 134 -11.12 1.64 -40.03
N THR A 135 -12.00 2.60 -39.72
CA THR A 135 -11.62 3.91 -39.19
C THR A 135 -11.26 3.82 -37.71
N VAL A 136 -11.82 2.84 -36.99
CA VAL A 136 -11.49 2.54 -35.60
C VAL A 136 -10.29 1.59 -35.57
N LYS A 137 -9.19 2.04 -34.96
CA LYS A 137 -7.98 1.23 -34.76
C LYS A 137 -7.81 0.89 -33.29
N GLY A 138 -7.81 -0.39 -32.96
CA GLY A 138 -7.42 -0.90 -31.65
C GLY A 138 -5.90 -1.06 -31.55
N LEU A 139 -5.33 -0.69 -30.40
CA LEU A 139 -3.93 -0.99 -30.08
C LEU A 139 -3.85 -2.32 -29.33
N ILE A 140 -2.98 -3.21 -29.79
CA ILE A 140 -2.64 -4.48 -29.12
C ILE A 140 -1.20 -4.38 -28.64
N TRP A 141 -1.02 -4.63 -27.35
CA TRP A 141 0.26 -4.52 -26.67
C TRP A 141 0.82 -5.92 -26.45
N PHE A 142 2.10 -6.10 -26.73
CA PHE A 142 2.83 -7.33 -26.48
C PHE A 142 3.88 -7.06 -25.39
N CYS A 143 3.95 -7.97 -24.43
CA CYS A 143 4.88 -7.96 -23.29
C CYS A 143 5.50 -9.35 -23.15
#